data_AF-A0A1Q6ZK96-F1
#
_entry.id   AF-A0A1Q6ZK96-F1
#
_cell.length_a   1.000
_cell.length_b   1.000
_cell.length_c   1.000
_cell.angle_alpha   90.00
_cell.angle_beta   90.00
_cell.angle_gamma   90.00
#
_symmetry.space_group_name_H-M   'P 1'
#
loop_
_entity.id
_entity.type
_entity.pdbx_description
1 polymer ?
#
loop_
_entity_poly.entity_id
_entity_poly.type
_entity_poly.pdbx_seq_one_letter_code
_entity_poly.pdbx_strand_id
1 'polypeptide(L)'
;MVASCNGGADSTDTASWVNAFDARSLLAGTPWAEQPVPIVSGSCASGLHALFLAARLLTGDVREVIVLAVDILSPSNHDNFEALKVLATHPGTPWQATSQGFIPGEAAVALRVTRNGEAERGVQAEIPVLRQDLDGQDGLRDVVSAFRSRAHSVLVGQGTGPWAVDAVELSALDSLSDHATPITTPTLHFGHTLGASGLLSLSLAALAQQLGELPPALRMPRGAAGTGRPLADRMPSGDEGGMLVICRALSGACAATEVASAREPLTPWRQTRYHLPAAPEPAFHSVLRRITADASGLRPAAAPDVLLVRLEAPLVPAPSGMIGDRLLPHAVLEITPASIPRLIARLWGYRGPALCLVGDGGTESSADAIVAACRTAGETVAEIRVRGTGYERSLDWHVSPS
;
A
#
# COMPACT_ATOMS: atom_id res chain seq x y z
N MET A 1 8.17 5.36 -11.61
CA MET A 1 6.93 5.45 -10.82
C MET A 1 7.26 6.02 -9.46
N VAL A 2 6.38 6.88 -8.93
CA VAL A 2 6.54 7.48 -7.60
C VAL A 2 5.40 6.98 -6.71
N ALA A 3 5.69 6.71 -5.46
CA ALA A 3 4.73 6.30 -4.44
C ALA A 3 4.95 7.12 -3.16
N SER A 4 3.86 7.61 -2.60
CA SER A 4 3.83 8.32 -1.32
C SER A 4 2.42 8.15 -0.77
N CYS A 5 2.25 8.20 0.56
CA CYS A 5 0.90 8.20 1.11
C CYS A 5 0.47 9.50 1.76
N ASN A 6 1.42 10.39 2.08
CA ASN A 6 1.11 11.61 2.80
C ASN A 6 1.35 12.87 1.97
N GLY A 7 2.30 12.81 1.04
CA GLY A 7 2.90 14.00 0.48
C GLY A 7 3.57 14.85 1.57
N GLY A 8 4.65 15.56 1.27
CA GLY A 8 5.36 16.39 2.24
C GLY A 8 4.62 17.68 2.66
N ALA A 9 3.33 17.64 2.97
CA ALA A 9 2.52 18.81 3.28
C ALA A 9 2.86 19.37 4.66
N ASP A 10 3.34 20.61 4.74
CA ASP A 10 3.68 21.27 6.02
C ASP A 10 2.44 21.81 6.76
N SER A 11 1.32 21.99 6.07
CA SER A 11 0.07 22.51 6.64
C SER A 11 -1.16 21.86 6.01
N THR A 12 -2.34 22.07 6.61
CA THR A 12 -3.63 21.67 6.03
C THR A 12 -4.14 22.65 4.96
N ASP A 13 -3.36 23.67 4.60
CA ASP A 13 -3.70 24.57 3.49
C ASP A 13 -3.80 23.79 2.17
N THR A 14 -4.77 24.18 1.34
CA THR A 14 -5.05 23.48 0.07
C THR A 14 -3.83 23.48 -0.85
N ALA A 15 -3.10 24.59 -0.97
CA ALA A 15 -1.94 24.63 -1.86
C ALA A 15 -0.79 23.76 -1.32
N SER A 16 -0.54 23.81 -0.01
CA SER A 16 0.45 22.94 0.64
C SER A 16 0.12 21.46 0.42
N TRP A 17 -1.13 21.07 0.65
CA TRP A 17 -1.60 19.69 0.48
C TRP A 17 -1.57 19.22 -0.97
N VAL A 18 -1.93 20.07 -1.94
CA VAL A 18 -1.84 19.74 -3.37
C VAL A 18 -0.39 19.56 -3.81
N ASN A 19 0.49 20.49 -3.43
CA ASN A 19 1.92 20.44 -3.76
C ASN A 19 2.61 19.21 -3.16
N ALA A 20 2.13 18.72 -2.03
CA ALA A 20 2.62 17.52 -1.38
C ALA A 20 2.55 16.28 -2.29
N PHE A 21 1.63 16.28 -3.26
CA PHE A 21 1.47 15.23 -4.26
C PHE A 21 1.96 15.64 -5.66
N ASP A 22 2.81 16.66 -5.79
CA ASP A 22 3.48 17.01 -7.05
C ASP A 22 4.82 16.27 -7.19
N ALA A 23 4.85 15.29 -8.11
CA ALA A 23 6.06 14.54 -8.40
C ALA A 23 7.17 15.39 -9.07
N ARG A 24 6.84 16.52 -9.71
CA ARG A 24 7.85 17.39 -10.35
C ARG A 24 8.78 18.00 -9.32
N SER A 25 8.23 18.45 -8.19
CA SER A 25 9.02 18.99 -7.08
C SER A 25 9.93 17.92 -6.47
N LEU A 26 9.42 16.69 -6.32
CA LEU A 26 10.22 15.56 -5.83
C LEU A 26 11.36 15.18 -6.79
N LEU A 27 11.10 15.24 -8.09
CA LEU A 27 12.03 14.82 -9.14
C LEU A 27 12.89 15.97 -9.68
N ALA A 28 12.82 17.14 -9.07
CA ALA A 28 13.57 18.33 -9.49
C ALA A 28 15.07 18.03 -9.58
N GLY A 29 15.70 18.46 -10.69
CA GLY A 29 17.11 18.20 -10.96
C GLY A 29 17.44 16.78 -11.44
N THR A 30 16.44 15.91 -11.61
CA THR A 30 16.61 14.60 -12.25
C THR A 30 16.19 14.62 -13.73
N PRO A 31 16.57 13.64 -14.55
CA PRO A 31 16.08 13.51 -15.93
C PRO A 31 14.55 13.35 -16.06
N TRP A 32 13.85 13.09 -14.96
CA TRP A 32 12.41 12.86 -14.92
C TRP A 32 11.62 14.07 -14.37
N ALA A 33 12.28 15.20 -14.06
CA ALA A 33 11.65 16.37 -13.45
C ALA A 33 10.43 16.90 -14.23
N GLU A 34 10.53 16.89 -15.56
CA GLU A 34 9.48 17.39 -16.47
C GLU A 34 8.50 16.29 -16.92
N GLN A 35 8.65 15.07 -16.43
CA GLN A 35 7.75 13.98 -16.81
C GLN A 35 6.50 13.99 -15.91
N PRO A 36 5.29 13.85 -16.48
CA PRO A 36 4.07 13.74 -15.71
C PRO A 36 3.99 12.34 -15.07
N VAL A 37 4.58 12.18 -13.88
CA VAL A 37 4.58 10.92 -13.13
C VAL A 37 3.50 10.99 -12.05
N PRO A 38 2.39 10.24 -12.16
CA PRO A 38 1.41 10.19 -11.09
C PRO A 38 2.01 9.53 -9.84
N ILE A 39 1.55 9.97 -8.68
CA ILE A 39 1.90 9.37 -7.39
C ILE A 39 0.92 8.25 -7.08
N VAL A 40 1.44 7.05 -6.87
CA VAL A 40 0.66 5.91 -6.36
C VAL A 40 0.44 6.10 -4.86
N SER A 41 -0.82 6.22 -4.43
CA SER A 41 -1.18 6.46 -3.03
C SER A 41 -2.15 5.40 -2.50
N GLY A 42 -1.61 4.47 -1.71
CA GLY A 42 -2.30 3.33 -1.12
C GLY A 42 -2.16 3.28 0.40
N SER A 43 -2.04 4.44 1.07
CA SER A 43 -1.61 4.49 2.49
C SER A 43 -0.27 3.76 2.68
N CYS A 44 -0.07 3.00 3.76
CA CYS A 44 1.16 2.23 3.99
C CYS A 44 1.53 1.24 2.86
N ALA A 45 0.56 0.88 2.00
CA ALA A 45 0.77 -0.02 0.86
C ALA A 45 1.23 0.70 -0.42
N SER A 46 1.40 2.03 -0.44
CA SER A 46 1.77 2.82 -1.63
C SER A 46 2.94 2.22 -2.41
N GLY A 47 4.04 1.89 -1.73
CA GLY A 47 5.22 1.31 -2.37
C GLY A 47 4.97 -0.05 -3.03
N LEU A 48 4.20 -0.94 -2.38
CA LEU A 48 3.85 -2.26 -2.95
C LEU A 48 2.82 -2.14 -4.07
N HIS A 49 1.91 -1.17 -4.00
CA HIS A 49 1.00 -0.84 -5.10
C HIS A 49 1.78 -0.34 -6.33
N ALA A 50 2.80 0.50 -6.12
CA ALA A 50 3.64 0.98 -7.21
C ALA A 50 4.48 -0.16 -7.82
N LEU A 51 4.96 -1.11 -7.01
CA LEU A 51 5.64 -2.30 -7.49
C LEU A 51 4.71 -3.22 -8.30
N PHE A 52 3.45 -3.39 -7.87
CA PHE A 52 2.43 -4.11 -8.63
C PHE A 52 2.22 -3.51 -10.03
N LEU A 53 2.06 -2.18 -10.10
CA LEU A 53 1.89 -1.47 -11.38
C LEU A 53 3.17 -1.51 -12.25
N ALA A 54 4.35 -1.42 -11.63
CA ALA A 54 5.62 -1.54 -12.33
C ALA A 54 5.76 -2.90 -13.04
N ALA A 55 5.33 -3.98 -12.38
CA ALA A 55 5.32 -5.31 -12.99
C ALA A 55 4.41 -5.38 -14.23
N ARG A 56 3.29 -4.63 -14.26
CA ARG A 56 2.43 -4.52 -15.45
C ARG A 56 3.10 -3.74 -16.57
N LEU A 57 3.75 -2.61 -16.26
CA LEU A 57 4.50 -1.87 -17.28
C LEU A 57 5.55 -2.76 -17.98
N LEU A 58 6.21 -3.63 -17.21
CA LEU A 58 7.18 -4.60 -17.73
C LEU A 58 6.59 -5.72 -18.61
N THR A 59 5.27 -5.88 -18.69
CA THR A 59 4.66 -6.80 -19.67
C THR A 59 4.52 -6.19 -21.06
N GLY A 60 4.66 -4.87 -21.18
CA GLY A 60 4.70 -4.16 -22.46
C GLY A 60 6.14 -3.93 -22.95
N ASP A 61 6.32 -2.85 -23.71
CA ASP A 61 7.62 -2.50 -24.31
C ASP A 61 8.63 -1.89 -23.32
N VAL A 62 8.21 -1.62 -22.08
CA VAL A 62 9.08 -1.10 -21.03
C VAL A 62 10.02 -2.21 -20.57
N ARG A 63 11.34 -1.96 -20.60
CA ARG A 63 12.35 -2.93 -20.15
C ARG A 63 12.72 -2.80 -18.69
N GLU A 64 12.61 -1.59 -18.16
CA GLU A 64 13.04 -1.25 -16.82
C GLU A 64 12.09 -0.21 -16.24
N VAL A 65 11.75 -0.39 -14.96
CA VAL A 65 10.99 0.59 -14.19
C VAL A 65 11.74 0.93 -12.92
N ILE A 66 11.97 2.21 -12.68
CA ILE A 66 12.39 2.70 -11.36
C ILE A 66 11.14 2.95 -10.53
N VAL A 67 11.02 2.28 -9.39
CA VAL A 67 9.98 2.52 -8.40
C VAL A 67 10.60 3.28 -7.23
N LEU A 68 10.17 4.53 -7.03
CA LEU A 68 10.55 5.35 -5.89
C LEU A 68 9.38 5.43 -4.91
N ALA A 69 9.55 4.94 -3.68
CA ALA A 69 8.62 5.19 -2.59
C ALA A 69 9.27 6.11 -1.57
N VAL A 70 8.61 7.21 -1.23
CA VAL A 70 9.16 8.23 -0.33
C VAL A 70 8.06 8.82 0.53
N ASP A 71 8.36 8.99 1.81
CA ASP A 71 7.58 9.83 2.71
C ASP A 71 8.53 10.46 3.74
N ILE A 72 8.31 11.74 4.00
CA ILE A 72 8.98 12.56 5.01
C ILE A 72 7.94 12.98 6.05
N LEU A 73 8.33 13.13 7.31
CA LEU A 73 7.43 13.56 8.35
C LEU A 73 7.21 15.06 8.26
N SER A 74 5.96 15.47 8.39
CA SER A 74 5.58 16.86 8.55
C SER A 74 4.75 17.05 9.83
N PRO A 75 4.62 18.29 10.32
CA PRO A 75 3.73 18.60 11.45
C PRO A 75 2.29 18.16 11.19
N SER A 76 1.77 18.38 9.98
CA SER A 76 0.40 18.00 9.61
C SER A 76 0.22 16.48 9.61
N ASN A 77 1.23 15.74 9.16
CA ASN A 77 1.21 14.28 9.18
C ASN A 77 1.16 13.74 10.61
N HIS A 78 1.99 14.31 11.49
CA HIS A 78 2.00 13.95 12.91
C HIS A 78 0.62 14.24 13.55
N ASP A 79 0.06 15.43 13.34
CA ASP A 79 -1.24 15.81 13.90
C ASP A 79 -2.38 14.90 13.40
N ASN A 80 -2.32 14.48 12.14
CA ASN A 80 -3.26 13.52 11.57
C ASN A 80 -3.20 12.17 12.28
N PHE A 81 -2.00 11.62 12.51
CA PHE A 81 -1.86 10.33 13.20
C PHE A 81 -2.21 10.43 14.70
N GLU A 82 -1.92 11.58 15.33
CA GLU A 82 -2.32 11.84 16.71
C GLU A 82 -3.85 11.93 16.85
N ALA A 83 -4.54 12.54 15.86
CA ALA A 83 -5.99 12.55 15.80
C ALA A 83 -6.58 11.13 15.69
N LEU A 84 -5.93 10.26 14.92
CA LEU A 84 -6.32 8.85 14.78
C LEU A 84 -5.98 7.98 16.00
N LYS A 85 -5.20 8.48 16.96
CA LYS A 85 -4.75 7.75 18.16
C LYS A 85 -4.02 6.44 17.84
N VAL A 86 -3.17 6.50 16.81
CA VAL A 86 -2.35 5.36 16.35
C VAL A 86 -0.86 5.47 16.71
N LEU A 87 -0.46 6.57 17.35
CA LEU A 87 0.92 6.83 17.72
C LEU A 87 1.27 6.23 19.09
N ALA A 88 2.49 5.70 19.19
CA ALA A 88 3.10 5.39 20.48
C ALA A 88 3.89 6.58 21.03
N THR A 89 4.03 6.65 22.35
CA THR A 89 4.86 7.67 23.02
C THR A 89 6.34 7.29 23.07
N HIS A 90 6.64 6.00 23.05
CA HIS A 90 7.99 5.46 23.09
C HIS A 90 8.12 4.23 22.15
N PRO A 91 9.31 3.99 21.58
CA PRO A 91 9.57 2.73 20.88
C PRO A 91 9.33 1.53 21.81
N GLY A 92 8.69 0.51 21.28
CA GLY A 92 8.45 -0.75 21.97
C GLY A 92 8.74 -1.92 21.05
N THR A 93 8.99 -3.10 21.62
CA THR A 93 9.02 -4.33 20.82
C THR A 93 7.61 -4.57 20.27
N PRO A 94 7.42 -4.71 18.95
CA PRO A 94 6.12 -4.98 18.35
C PRO A 94 5.52 -6.32 18.75
N TRP A 95 4.23 -6.50 18.45
CA TRP A 95 3.48 -7.73 18.70
C TRP A 95 3.41 -8.14 20.17
N GLN A 96 3.46 -7.17 21.09
CA GLN A 96 3.31 -7.42 22.51
C GLN A 96 1.93 -6.98 22.98
N ALA A 97 1.43 -7.60 24.04
CA ALA A 97 0.18 -7.17 24.67
C ALA A 97 0.24 -5.69 25.13
N THR A 98 1.45 -5.14 25.29
CA THR A 98 1.73 -3.74 25.63
C THR A 98 1.89 -2.82 24.42
N SER A 99 1.78 -3.32 23.17
CA SER A 99 1.85 -2.49 21.96
C SER A 99 0.75 -1.41 21.99
N GLN A 100 1.14 -0.14 21.92
CA GLN A 100 0.20 1.00 21.97
C GLN A 100 -0.06 1.63 20.59
N GLY A 101 0.88 1.50 19.66
CA GLY A 101 0.89 2.19 18.37
C GLY A 101 2.32 2.21 17.81
N PHE A 102 2.54 3.03 16.79
CA PHE A 102 3.86 3.12 16.13
C PHE A 102 4.52 4.48 16.36
N ILE A 103 5.85 4.51 16.18
CA ILE A 103 6.62 5.75 16.06
C ILE A 103 6.72 6.10 14.57
N PRO A 104 6.37 7.31 14.12
CA PRO A 104 6.51 7.68 12.71
C PRO A 104 7.98 7.71 12.28
N GLY A 105 8.22 7.36 11.03
CA GLY A 105 9.54 7.33 10.43
C GLY A 105 9.59 7.96 9.04
N GLU A 106 10.79 8.15 8.52
CA GLU A 106 11.05 8.68 7.18
C GLU A 106 11.88 7.70 6.39
N ALA A 107 11.58 7.55 5.10
CA ALA A 107 12.44 6.81 4.18
C ALA A 107 12.18 7.23 2.74
N ALA A 108 13.23 7.09 1.92
CA ALA A 108 13.14 7.06 0.48
C ALA A 108 13.79 5.76 -0.01
N VAL A 109 13.05 4.98 -0.79
CA VAL A 109 13.48 3.68 -1.32
C VAL A 109 13.28 3.67 -2.83
N ALA A 110 14.37 3.47 -3.57
CA ALA A 110 14.35 3.34 -5.02
C ALA A 110 14.72 1.92 -5.43
N LEU A 111 13.86 1.26 -6.19
CA LEU A 111 14.11 -0.06 -6.77
C LEU A 111 14.18 0.04 -8.29
N ARG A 112 15.24 -0.53 -8.87
CA ARG A 112 15.29 -0.84 -10.30
C ARG A 112 14.66 -2.21 -10.53
N VAL A 113 13.56 -2.25 -11.26
CA VAL A 113 12.79 -3.47 -11.53
C VAL A 113 12.89 -3.81 -13.01
N THR A 114 13.23 -5.06 -13.32
CA THR A 114 13.31 -5.60 -14.68
C THR A 114 12.59 -6.95 -14.72
N ARG A 115 12.43 -7.52 -15.93
CA ARG A 115 12.01 -8.92 -16.04
C ARG A 115 13.10 -9.85 -15.53
N ASN A 116 12.70 -11.05 -15.12
CA ASN A 116 13.62 -12.09 -14.68
C ASN A 116 14.65 -12.42 -15.78
N GLY A 117 15.93 -12.48 -15.41
CA GLY A 117 17.03 -12.79 -16.33
C GLY A 117 17.60 -11.60 -17.11
N GLU A 118 16.99 -10.40 -17.02
CA GLU A 118 17.49 -9.21 -17.72
C GLU A 118 18.51 -8.39 -16.92
N ALA A 119 18.61 -8.62 -15.60
CA ALA A 119 19.58 -7.95 -14.74
C ALA A 119 20.78 -8.86 -14.43
N GLU A 120 21.99 -8.31 -14.50
CA GLU A 120 23.24 -9.01 -14.14
C GLU A 120 23.30 -9.40 -12.65
N ARG A 121 22.65 -8.60 -11.79
CA ARG A 121 22.59 -8.78 -10.34
C ARG A 121 21.23 -8.33 -9.83
N GLY A 122 20.70 -9.05 -8.84
CA GLY A 122 19.44 -8.73 -8.21
C GLY A 122 18.92 -9.89 -7.37
N VAL A 123 17.77 -9.69 -6.74
CA VAL A 123 16.98 -10.73 -6.08
C VAL A 123 15.65 -10.81 -6.82
N GLN A 124 15.12 -12.01 -6.97
CA GLN A 124 13.77 -12.17 -7.52
C GLN A 124 12.75 -11.82 -6.43
N ALA A 125 11.76 -11.03 -6.82
CA ALA A 125 10.61 -10.70 -5.99
C ALA A 125 9.33 -11.17 -6.69
N GLU A 126 8.41 -11.74 -5.92
CA GLU A 126 7.07 -12.02 -6.40
C GLU A 126 6.31 -10.72 -6.68
N ILE A 127 5.53 -10.68 -7.76
CA ILE A 127 4.63 -9.56 -8.00
C ILE A 127 3.68 -9.45 -6.79
N PRO A 128 3.53 -8.27 -6.17
CA PRO A 128 2.69 -8.15 -4.98
C PRO A 128 1.26 -8.66 -5.21
N VAL A 129 0.79 -9.53 -4.32
CA VAL A 129 -0.61 -9.96 -4.27
C VAL A 129 -1.38 -8.90 -3.49
N LEU A 130 -2.37 -8.27 -4.12
CA LEU A 130 -3.14 -7.18 -3.52
C LEU A 130 -4.59 -7.59 -3.23
N ARG A 131 -5.10 -7.20 -2.06
CA ARG A 131 -6.52 -7.35 -1.67
C ARG A 131 -7.05 -6.13 -0.94
N GLN A 132 -8.37 -6.09 -0.78
CA GLN A 132 -9.06 -5.16 0.13
C GLN A 132 -9.72 -5.92 1.28
N ASP A 133 -9.64 -5.34 2.47
CA ASP A 133 -10.52 -5.67 3.58
C ASP A 133 -11.96 -5.33 3.22
N LEU A 134 -12.87 -6.25 3.53
CA LEU A 134 -14.31 -6.03 3.47
C LEU A 134 -14.95 -6.41 4.81
N ASP A 135 -16.20 -6.01 4.99
CA ASP A 135 -16.96 -6.35 6.19
C ASP A 135 -17.02 -7.89 6.36
N GLY A 136 -16.46 -8.37 7.47
CA GLY A 136 -16.36 -9.81 7.77
C GLY A 136 -15.35 -10.60 6.93
N GLN A 137 -14.49 -9.95 6.15
CA GLN A 137 -13.46 -10.60 5.31
C GLN A 137 -12.09 -9.95 5.53
N ASP A 138 -11.12 -10.76 5.95
CA ASP A 138 -9.76 -10.33 6.25
C ASP A 138 -8.87 -10.33 4.99
N GLY A 139 -8.62 -9.15 4.42
CA GLY A 139 -7.76 -8.93 3.27
C GLY A 139 -6.33 -9.42 3.47
N LEU A 140 -5.80 -9.27 4.69
CA LEU A 140 -4.44 -9.64 5.02
C LEU A 140 -4.29 -11.17 5.03
N ARG A 141 -5.23 -11.86 5.66
CA ARG A 141 -5.27 -13.33 5.65
C ARG A 141 -5.26 -13.90 4.23
N ASP A 142 -5.99 -13.29 3.31
CA ASP A 142 -6.05 -13.76 1.92
C ASP A 142 -4.76 -13.54 1.14
N VAL A 143 -4.11 -12.38 1.29
CA VAL A 143 -2.81 -12.17 0.64
C VAL A 143 -1.74 -13.09 1.23
N VAL A 144 -1.76 -13.36 2.54
CA VAL A 144 -0.85 -14.30 3.20
C VAL A 144 -1.10 -15.73 2.72
N SER A 145 -2.37 -16.15 2.65
CA SER A 145 -2.77 -17.49 2.22
C SER A 145 -2.34 -17.81 0.78
N ALA A 146 -2.14 -16.81 -0.07
CA ALA A 146 -1.60 -17.00 -1.42
C ALA A 146 -0.18 -17.59 -1.42
N PHE A 147 0.57 -17.41 -0.32
CA PHE A 147 1.93 -17.91 -0.15
C PHE A 147 2.00 -19.19 0.71
N ARG A 148 0.87 -19.75 1.18
CA ARG A 148 0.87 -20.89 2.13
C ARG A 148 1.61 -22.16 1.66
N SER A 149 1.73 -22.37 0.34
CA SER A 149 2.42 -23.53 -0.24
C SER A 149 3.92 -23.32 -0.40
N ARG A 150 4.42 -22.13 -0.02
CA ARG A 150 5.82 -21.75 -0.11
C ARG A 150 6.50 -21.90 1.25
N ALA A 151 7.76 -22.33 1.24
CA ALA A 151 8.60 -22.31 2.43
C ALA A 151 9.16 -20.91 2.66
N HIS A 152 9.13 -20.43 3.90
CA HIS A 152 9.60 -19.11 4.29
C HIS A 152 10.63 -19.23 5.40
N SER A 153 11.72 -18.48 5.28
CA SER A 153 12.77 -18.43 6.31
C SER A 153 12.43 -17.40 7.39
N VAL A 154 11.91 -16.23 6.99
CA VAL A 154 11.55 -15.14 7.88
C VAL A 154 10.33 -14.42 7.33
N LEU A 155 9.41 -14.04 8.22
CA LEU A 155 8.26 -13.18 7.91
C LEU A 155 8.61 -11.73 8.26
N VAL A 156 8.37 -10.82 7.34
CA VAL A 156 8.53 -9.38 7.56
C VAL A 156 7.15 -8.76 7.68
N GLY A 157 6.70 -8.61 8.91
CA GLY A 157 5.45 -7.94 9.26
C GLY A 157 5.63 -6.42 9.39
N GLN A 158 4.54 -5.73 9.68
CA GLN A 158 4.56 -4.32 10.00
C GLN A 158 4.81 -4.11 11.50
N GLY A 159 4.06 -4.77 12.38
CA GLY A 159 4.17 -4.59 13.83
C GLY A 159 3.89 -3.15 14.26
N THR A 160 2.77 -2.59 13.80
CA THR A 160 2.44 -1.16 14.03
C THR A 160 1.82 -0.89 15.39
N GLY A 161 1.30 -1.91 16.07
CA GLY A 161 0.38 -1.69 17.19
C GLY A 161 -0.89 -0.91 16.79
N PRO A 162 -1.78 -0.62 17.75
CA PRO A 162 -1.84 -1.23 19.08
C PRO A 162 -2.02 -2.75 19.03
N TRP A 163 -1.97 -3.43 20.18
CA TRP A 163 -2.12 -4.89 20.27
C TRP A 163 -3.31 -5.45 19.46
N ALA A 164 -4.44 -4.74 19.40
CA ALA A 164 -5.60 -5.17 18.60
C ALA A 164 -5.31 -5.26 17.09
N VAL A 165 -4.43 -4.40 16.56
CA VAL A 165 -3.98 -4.44 15.15
C VAL A 165 -2.95 -5.55 14.97
N ASP A 166 -1.96 -5.61 15.87
CA ASP A 166 -0.92 -6.65 15.89
C ASP A 166 -1.52 -8.06 15.95
N ALA A 167 -2.56 -8.26 16.76
CA ALA A 167 -3.24 -9.54 16.92
C ALA A 167 -3.91 -10.02 15.62
N VAL A 168 -4.44 -9.10 14.81
CA VAL A 168 -5.00 -9.48 13.50
C VAL A 168 -3.88 -9.81 12.52
N GLU A 169 -2.77 -9.09 12.54
CA GLU A 169 -1.58 -9.43 11.73
C GLU A 169 -1.06 -10.83 12.06
N LEU A 170 -0.85 -11.14 13.34
CA LEU A 170 -0.40 -12.47 13.78
C LEU A 170 -1.41 -13.56 13.39
N SER A 171 -2.71 -13.32 13.56
CA SER A 171 -3.78 -14.25 13.16
C SER A 171 -3.84 -14.49 11.65
N ALA A 172 -3.48 -13.50 10.83
CA ALA A 172 -3.35 -13.68 9.39
C ALA A 172 -2.14 -14.58 9.05
N LEU A 173 -1.00 -14.38 9.74
CA LEU A 173 0.20 -15.21 9.57
C LEU A 173 0.02 -16.66 10.00
N ASP A 174 -0.91 -16.94 10.91
CA ASP A 174 -1.26 -18.31 11.30
C ASP A 174 -2.01 -19.10 10.20
N SER A 175 -2.36 -18.45 9.08
CA SER A 175 -2.80 -19.14 7.87
C SER A 175 -1.66 -19.81 7.09
N LEU A 176 -0.39 -19.50 7.44
CA LEU A 176 0.78 -20.21 6.94
C LEU A 176 0.93 -21.57 7.63
N SER A 177 1.66 -22.48 6.99
CA SER A 177 1.84 -23.86 7.47
C SER A 177 2.74 -23.98 8.70
N ASP A 178 3.62 -23.01 8.95
CA ASP A 178 4.61 -23.06 10.02
C ASP A 178 4.52 -21.85 10.96
N HIS A 179 4.13 -22.12 12.21
CA HIS A 179 4.09 -21.13 13.28
C HIS A 179 5.50 -20.88 13.87
N ALA A 180 6.46 -21.77 13.63
CA ALA A 180 7.84 -21.60 14.06
C ALA A 180 8.62 -20.61 13.18
N THR A 181 8.12 -20.29 11.98
CA THR A 181 8.74 -19.27 11.12
C THR A 181 8.80 -17.92 11.86
N PRO A 182 10.01 -17.40 12.12
CA PRO A 182 10.18 -16.20 12.92
C PRO A 182 9.73 -14.95 12.17
N ILE A 183 9.28 -13.94 12.93
CA ILE A 183 8.81 -12.66 12.41
C ILE A 183 9.74 -11.50 12.80
N THR A 184 9.90 -10.54 11.89
CA THR A 184 10.65 -9.30 12.09
C THR A 184 9.96 -8.10 11.44
N THR A 185 10.37 -6.89 11.80
CA THR A 185 9.92 -5.65 11.18
C THR A 185 11.04 -4.59 11.21
N PRO A 186 11.22 -3.80 10.15
CA PRO A 186 12.08 -2.62 10.19
C PRO A 186 11.50 -1.48 11.06
N THR A 187 10.20 -1.52 11.37
CA THR A 187 9.51 -0.47 12.14
C THR A 187 10.12 -0.26 13.53
N LEU A 188 10.74 -1.29 14.12
CA LEU A 188 11.46 -1.18 15.37
C LEU A 188 12.64 -0.17 15.29
N HIS A 189 13.31 -0.08 14.15
CA HIS A 189 14.54 0.70 13.98
C HIS A 189 14.33 2.00 13.21
N PHE A 190 13.42 2.01 12.24
CA PHE A 190 13.16 3.17 11.38
C PHE A 190 11.88 3.92 11.73
N GLY A 191 11.08 3.40 12.66
CA GLY A 191 9.69 3.80 12.78
C GLY A 191 8.85 3.34 11.58
N HIS A 192 7.58 3.71 11.57
CA HIS A 192 6.69 3.45 10.45
C HIS A 192 6.95 4.49 9.35
N THR A 193 7.65 4.10 8.29
CA THR A 193 8.05 4.98 7.17
C THR A 193 6.92 5.14 6.14
N LEU A 194 5.68 5.16 6.62
CA LEU A 194 4.47 5.44 5.85
C LEU A 194 4.38 4.66 4.52
N GLY A 195 4.15 5.31 3.38
CA GLY A 195 4.05 4.72 2.05
C GLY A 195 5.34 4.07 1.54
N ALA A 196 6.50 4.36 2.14
CA ALA A 196 7.78 3.72 1.85
C ALA A 196 7.97 2.37 2.60
N SER A 197 7.15 2.09 3.63
CA SER A 197 7.35 0.94 4.53
C SER A 197 7.42 -0.41 3.81
N GLY A 198 6.55 -0.63 2.82
CA GLY A 198 6.54 -1.87 2.06
C GLY A 198 7.81 -2.10 1.23
N LEU A 199 8.33 -1.06 0.57
CA LEU A 199 9.57 -1.18 -0.21
C LEU A 199 10.81 -1.21 0.68
N LEU A 200 10.81 -0.51 1.82
CA LEU A 200 11.90 -0.61 2.79
C LEU A 200 12.01 -2.05 3.32
N SER A 201 10.88 -2.63 3.71
CA SER A 201 10.80 -4.02 4.16
C SER A 201 11.28 -5.00 3.08
N LEU A 202 10.84 -4.81 1.83
CA LEU A 202 11.27 -5.63 0.69
C LEU A 202 12.76 -5.49 0.39
N SER A 203 13.31 -4.28 0.45
CA SER A 203 14.73 -4.02 0.19
C SER A 203 15.63 -4.64 1.24
N LEU A 204 15.24 -4.54 2.52
CA LEU A 204 15.97 -5.16 3.62
C LEU A 204 15.87 -6.69 3.58
N ALA A 205 14.71 -7.23 3.19
CA ALA A 205 14.56 -8.67 2.97
C ALA A 205 15.42 -9.16 1.79
N ALA A 206 15.46 -8.42 0.68
CA ALA A 206 16.32 -8.74 -0.46
C ALA A 206 17.80 -8.70 -0.06
N LEU A 207 18.21 -7.70 0.72
CA LEU A 207 19.57 -7.60 1.24
C LEU A 207 19.90 -8.78 2.17
N ALA A 208 18.97 -9.17 3.03
CA ALA A 208 19.14 -10.33 3.91
C ALA A 208 19.34 -11.63 3.12
N GLN A 209 18.55 -11.85 2.07
CA GLN A 209 18.69 -12.97 1.15
C GLN A 209 20.04 -12.97 0.41
N GLN A 210 20.52 -11.80 -0.03
CA GLN A 210 21.82 -11.68 -0.68
C GLN A 210 23.00 -11.96 0.26
N LEU A 211 22.88 -11.53 1.51
CA LEU A 211 23.95 -11.70 2.50
C LEU A 211 23.91 -13.08 3.17
N GLY A 212 22.78 -13.78 3.12
CA GLY A 212 22.56 -15.00 3.91
C GLY A 212 22.46 -14.74 5.42
N GLU A 213 22.24 -13.48 5.82
CA GLU A 213 22.11 -13.07 7.23
C GLU A 213 21.02 -12.00 7.39
N LEU A 214 20.42 -11.91 8.58
CA LEU A 214 19.53 -10.78 8.87
C LEU A 214 20.37 -9.51 9.13
N PRO A 215 20.17 -8.42 8.36
CA PRO A 215 20.82 -7.15 8.63
C PRO A 215 20.37 -6.63 10.01
N PRO A 216 21.19 -5.84 10.72
CA PRO A 216 20.82 -5.28 12.04
C PRO A 216 19.46 -4.59 12.05
N ALA A 217 19.11 -3.93 10.94
CA ALA A 217 17.82 -3.31 10.65
C ALA A 217 16.59 -4.24 10.74
N LEU A 218 16.78 -5.56 10.67
CA LEU A 218 15.74 -6.58 10.80
C LEU A 218 15.98 -7.52 11.99
N ARG A 219 16.92 -7.22 12.89
CA ARG A 219 17.13 -8.03 14.09
C ARG A 219 16.19 -7.55 15.18
N MET A 220 15.43 -8.49 15.72
CA MET A 220 14.54 -8.28 16.85
C MET A 220 15.22 -8.67 18.17
N PRO A 221 14.78 -8.12 19.31
CA PRO A 221 15.13 -8.66 20.62
C PRO A 221 14.74 -10.13 20.71
N ARG A 222 15.57 -10.93 21.38
CA ARG A 222 15.28 -12.35 21.59
C ARG A 222 13.99 -12.52 22.38
N GLY A 223 13.10 -13.35 21.85
CA GLY A 223 11.80 -13.62 22.47
C GLY A 223 10.78 -14.08 21.44
N ALA A 224 9.51 -13.84 21.77
CA ALA A 224 8.38 -14.17 20.93
C ALA A 224 7.36 -13.02 20.94
N ALA A 225 6.51 -12.99 19.91
CA ALA A 225 5.27 -12.24 19.91
C ALA A 225 4.33 -12.74 21.02
N GLY A 226 3.30 -11.95 21.35
CA GLY A 226 2.31 -12.29 22.37
C GLY A 226 1.52 -13.58 22.09
N THR A 227 1.51 -14.06 20.85
CA THR A 227 0.94 -15.36 20.44
C THR A 227 1.93 -16.52 20.50
N GLY A 228 3.19 -16.26 20.88
CA GLY A 228 4.25 -17.27 20.94
C GLY A 228 5.05 -17.43 19.64
N ARG A 229 4.73 -16.69 18.57
CA ARG A 229 5.52 -16.73 17.32
C ARG A 229 6.93 -16.17 17.57
N PRO A 230 8.02 -16.86 17.20
CA PRO A 230 9.38 -16.40 17.49
C PRO A 230 9.69 -15.05 16.83
N LEU A 231 10.43 -14.18 17.51
CA LEU A 231 10.99 -12.96 16.91
C LEU A 231 12.34 -13.26 16.26
N ALA A 232 12.57 -12.76 15.04
CA ALA A 232 13.79 -13.06 14.29
C ALA A 232 14.99 -12.24 14.80
N ASP A 233 15.87 -12.84 15.61
CA ASP A 233 17.13 -12.22 16.06
C ASP A 233 18.32 -12.50 15.12
N ARG A 234 18.18 -13.52 14.25
CA ARG A 234 19.16 -13.96 13.25
C ARG A 234 18.47 -14.68 12.09
N MET A 235 19.18 -14.86 10.98
CA MET A 235 18.71 -15.71 9.89
C MET A 235 18.75 -17.19 10.35
N PRO A 236 17.69 -17.98 10.11
CA PRO A 236 17.73 -19.43 10.34
C PRO A 236 18.84 -20.09 9.50
N SER A 237 19.61 -20.98 10.11
CA SER A 237 20.71 -21.68 9.43
C SER A 237 20.19 -22.80 8.54
N GLY A 238 20.65 -22.87 7.29
CA GLY A 238 20.33 -23.95 6.35
C GLY A 238 18.92 -23.88 5.74
N ASP A 239 18.21 -22.76 5.90
CA ASP A 239 16.90 -22.54 5.32
C ASP A 239 17.01 -21.77 3.99
N GLU A 240 16.57 -22.39 2.89
CA GLU A 240 16.49 -21.78 1.55
C GLU A 240 15.11 -21.13 1.28
N GLY A 241 14.29 -20.97 2.33
CA GLY A 241 13.01 -20.30 2.29
C GLY A 241 13.12 -18.82 1.90
N GLY A 242 12.10 -18.33 1.18
CA GLY A 242 11.97 -16.91 0.87
C GLY A 242 11.62 -16.09 2.10
N MET A 243 11.70 -14.77 1.98
CA MET A 243 11.21 -13.85 3.00
C MET A 243 9.91 -13.20 2.53
N LEU A 244 8.83 -13.44 3.27
CA LEU A 244 7.50 -12.91 2.97
C LEU A 244 7.33 -11.55 3.63
N VAL A 245 7.08 -10.51 2.84
CA VAL A 245 6.75 -9.16 3.30
C VAL A 245 5.25 -8.96 3.21
N ILE A 246 4.63 -8.50 4.30
CA ILE A 246 3.20 -8.24 4.37
C ILE A 246 2.92 -6.79 4.75
N CYS A 247 1.78 -6.27 4.29
CA CYS A 247 1.31 -4.95 4.62
C CYS A 247 -0.21 -4.90 4.61
N ARG A 248 -0.79 -4.32 5.65
CA ARG A 248 -2.18 -3.92 5.79
C ARG A 248 -2.20 -2.43 6.13
N ALA A 249 -2.70 -1.64 5.20
CA ALA A 249 -2.90 -0.22 5.36
C ALA A 249 -4.15 0.09 6.20
N LEU A 250 -4.16 1.27 6.84
CA LEU A 250 -5.35 1.81 7.52
C LEU A 250 -6.56 1.97 6.58
N SER A 251 -6.31 2.13 5.27
CA SER A 251 -7.37 2.13 4.25
C SER A 251 -7.94 0.73 3.96
N GLY A 252 -7.50 -0.33 4.64
CA GLY A 252 -7.91 -1.70 4.35
C GLY A 252 -7.24 -2.32 3.13
N ALA A 253 -6.33 -1.61 2.46
CA ALA A 253 -5.53 -2.18 1.38
C ALA A 253 -4.50 -3.16 1.96
N CYS A 254 -4.50 -4.38 1.46
CA CYS A 254 -3.62 -5.46 1.91
C CYS A 254 -2.71 -5.89 0.76
N ALA A 255 -1.45 -6.16 1.09
CA ALA A 255 -0.44 -6.57 0.13
C ALA A 255 0.48 -7.62 0.75
N ALA A 256 0.89 -8.60 -0.05
CA ALA A 256 1.98 -9.50 0.29
C ALA A 256 2.88 -9.74 -0.92
N THR A 257 4.18 -9.83 -0.70
CA THR A 257 5.20 -10.15 -1.71
C THR A 257 6.31 -10.95 -1.05
N GLU A 258 7.08 -11.69 -1.83
CA GLU A 258 8.17 -12.52 -1.32
C GLU A 258 9.45 -12.22 -2.09
N VAL A 259 10.59 -12.22 -1.40
CA VAL A 259 11.92 -12.31 -2.03
C VAL A 259 12.52 -13.68 -1.78
N ALA A 260 13.03 -14.33 -2.83
CA ALA A 260 13.62 -15.65 -2.74
C ALA A 260 14.66 -15.88 -3.85
N SER A 261 15.51 -16.87 -3.67
CA SER A 261 16.28 -17.46 -4.77
C SER A 261 15.33 -18.24 -5.69
N ALA A 262 15.26 -17.85 -6.97
CA ALA A 262 14.61 -18.54 -8.08
C ALA A 262 13.31 -19.32 -7.74
N ARG A 263 12.13 -18.71 -7.94
CA ARG A 263 10.84 -19.39 -7.71
C ARG A 263 9.90 -19.31 -8.90
N GLU A 264 9.09 -20.35 -9.04
CA GLU A 264 7.95 -20.34 -9.95
C GLU A 264 6.96 -19.24 -9.54
N PRO A 265 6.52 -18.37 -10.46
CA PRO A 265 5.58 -17.29 -10.17
C PRO A 265 4.27 -17.83 -9.56
N LEU A 266 3.64 -17.04 -8.69
CA LEU A 266 2.29 -17.40 -8.23
C LEU A 266 1.31 -17.33 -9.41
N THR A 267 0.31 -18.21 -9.39
CA THR A 267 -0.82 -18.07 -10.30
C THR A 267 -1.56 -16.78 -9.96
N PRO A 268 -1.75 -15.86 -10.92
CA PRO A 268 -2.50 -14.63 -10.67
C PRO A 268 -3.92 -14.96 -10.21
N TRP A 269 -4.29 -14.46 -9.04
CA TRP A 269 -5.67 -14.59 -8.57
C TRP A 269 -6.56 -13.57 -9.27
N ARG A 270 -7.78 -14.00 -9.60
CA ARG A 270 -8.83 -13.13 -10.15
C ARG A 270 -10.10 -13.29 -9.34
N GLN A 271 -10.79 -12.19 -9.08
CA GLN A 271 -12.09 -12.25 -8.45
C GLN A 271 -13.13 -12.71 -9.46
N THR A 272 -13.70 -13.90 -9.27
CA THR A 272 -14.73 -14.42 -10.17
C THR A 272 -16.14 -14.03 -9.74
N ARG A 273 -16.34 -13.67 -8.47
CA ARG A 273 -17.63 -13.26 -7.90
C ARG A 273 -17.47 -12.14 -6.89
N TYR A 274 -18.40 -11.19 -6.88
CA TYR A 274 -18.49 -10.17 -5.84
C TYR A 274 -18.92 -10.77 -4.50
N HIS A 275 -18.42 -10.18 -3.41
CA HIS A 275 -18.97 -10.38 -2.08
C HIS A 275 -20.23 -9.52 -1.90
N LEU A 276 -20.90 -9.69 -0.76
CA LEU A 276 -22.00 -8.81 -0.36
C LEU A 276 -21.47 -7.38 -0.24
N PRO A 277 -22.09 -6.41 -0.94
CA PRO A 277 -21.84 -4.99 -0.73
C PRO A 277 -22.01 -4.60 0.73
N ALA A 278 -21.12 -3.73 1.21
CA ALA A 278 -21.31 -3.08 2.49
C ALA A 278 -22.47 -2.07 2.42
N ALA A 279 -23.08 -1.78 3.56
CA ALA A 279 -24.00 -0.66 3.66
C ALA A 279 -23.23 0.67 3.44
N PRO A 280 -23.83 1.65 2.75
CA PRO A 280 -23.20 2.95 2.56
C PRO A 280 -22.99 3.65 3.91
N GLU A 281 -21.75 4.06 4.17
CA GLU A 281 -21.41 4.85 5.35
C GLU A 281 -21.63 6.36 5.09
N PRO A 282 -22.00 7.14 6.12
CA PRO A 282 -22.05 8.60 6.00
C PRO A 282 -20.69 9.16 5.59
N ALA A 283 -20.68 10.02 4.57
CA ALA A 283 -19.49 10.75 4.14
C ALA A 283 -19.71 12.26 4.26
N PHE A 284 -18.71 12.97 4.79
CA PHE A 284 -18.74 14.41 5.02
C PHE A 284 -18.16 15.18 3.84
N HIS A 285 -17.24 14.58 3.09
CA HIS A 285 -16.78 15.12 1.80
C HIS A 285 -17.81 14.91 0.68
N SER A 286 -18.10 15.95 -0.09
CA SER A 286 -19.09 15.95 -1.19
C SER A 286 -18.79 14.90 -2.27
N VAL A 287 -17.54 14.82 -2.71
CA VAL A 287 -17.05 13.80 -3.66
C VAL A 287 -17.36 12.39 -3.17
N LEU A 288 -17.08 12.08 -1.91
CA LEU A 288 -17.33 10.76 -1.34
C LEU A 288 -18.83 10.46 -1.26
N ARG A 289 -19.69 11.43 -0.90
CA ARG A 289 -21.15 11.24 -0.95
C ARG A 289 -21.64 10.90 -2.34
N ARG A 290 -21.12 11.57 -3.36
CA ARG A 290 -21.52 11.32 -4.75
C ARG A 290 -21.05 9.93 -5.22
N ILE A 291 -19.82 9.55 -4.87
CA ILE A 291 -19.33 8.18 -5.11
C ILE A 291 -20.22 7.15 -4.41
N THR A 292 -20.61 7.39 -3.15
CA THR A 292 -21.53 6.50 -2.43
C THR A 292 -22.88 6.35 -3.12
N ALA A 293 -23.43 7.44 -3.66
CA ALA A 293 -24.70 7.41 -4.39
C ALA A 293 -24.59 6.67 -5.73
N ASP A 294 -23.50 6.87 -6.47
CA ASP A 294 -23.32 6.36 -7.83
C ASP A 294 -22.83 4.91 -7.87
N ALA A 295 -21.92 4.53 -6.96
CA ALA A 295 -21.14 3.30 -7.06
C ALA A 295 -22.00 2.04 -7.18
N SER A 296 -23.08 1.93 -6.40
CA SER A 296 -23.94 0.73 -6.42
C SER A 296 -24.59 0.50 -7.80
N GLY A 297 -24.99 1.57 -8.49
CA GLY A 297 -25.59 1.51 -9.82
C GLY A 297 -24.57 1.32 -10.95
N LEU A 298 -23.30 1.63 -10.68
CA LEU A 298 -22.19 1.56 -11.65
C LEU A 298 -21.26 0.38 -11.39
N ARG A 299 -21.67 -0.59 -10.56
CA ARG A 299 -20.91 -1.84 -10.36
C ARG A 299 -20.93 -2.68 -11.64
N PRO A 300 -19.76 -2.98 -12.25
CA PRO A 300 -19.72 -3.82 -13.46
C PRO A 300 -20.22 -5.25 -13.17
N ALA A 301 -20.80 -5.91 -14.19
CA ALA A 301 -21.36 -7.26 -14.04
C ALA A 301 -20.32 -8.32 -13.68
N ALA A 302 -19.14 -8.25 -14.31
CA ALA A 302 -17.96 -9.03 -13.94
C ALA A 302 -17.02 -8.19 -13.06
N ALA A 303 -16.39 -8.82 -12.08
CA ALA A 303 -15.39 -8.13 -11.27
C ALA A 303 -14.15 -7.81 -12.13
N PRO A 304 -13.66 -6.56 -12.10
CA PRO A 304 -12.46 -6.19 -12.83
C PRO A 304 -11.23 -6.83 -12.18
N ASP A 305 -10.17 -7.04 -12.95
CA ASP A 305 -8.90 -7.49 -12.37
C ASP A 305 -8.20 -6.37 -11.61
N VAL A 306 -8.41 -5.12 -12.03
CA VAL A 306 -7.90 -3.93 -11.35
C VAL A 306 -8.97 -2.84 -11.28
N LEU A 307 -9.19 -2.30 -10.08
CA LEU A 307 -9.91 -1.06 -9.84
C LEU A 307 -8.90 0.09 -9.71
N LEU A 308 -8.97 1.07 -10.61
CA LEU A 308 -8.05 2.21 -10.65
C LEU A 308 -8.80 3.54 -10.46
N VAL A 309 -8.49 4.26 -9.40
CA VAL A 309 -8.98 5.62 -9.16
C VAL A 309 -7.89 6.62 -9.53
N ARG A 310 -8.24 7.60 -10.36
CA ARG A 310 -7.34 8.71 -10.72
C ARG A 310 -7.86 10.00 -10.13
N LEU A 311 -7.06 10.60 -9.27
CA LEU A 311 -7.30 11.91 -8.68
C LEU A 311 -6.40 12.93 -9.36
N GLU A 312 -6.99 13.95 -9.98
CA GLU A 312 -6.20 15.05 -10.56
C GLU A 312 -5.43 15.83 -9.48
N ALA A 313 -5.97 15.87 -8.27
CA ALA A 313 -5.36 16.45 -7.08
C ALA A 313 -5.82 15.68 -5.83
N PRO A 314 -5.07 15.67 -4.73
CA PRO A 314 -5.55 15.04 -3.49
C PRO A 314 -6.84 15.71 -3.00
N LEU A 315 -7.71 14.97 -2.30
CA LEU A 315 -8.89 15.55 -1.65
C LEU A 315 -8.44 16.49 -0.53
N VAL A 316 -9.17 17.58 -0.34
CA VAL A 316 -8.88 18.56 0.73
C VAL A 316 -9.89 18.42 1.86
N PRO A 317 -9.52 18.74 3.12
CA PRO A 317 -10.43 18.57 4.25
C PRO A 317 -11.70 19.38 4.13
N ALA A 318 -12.88 18.78 4.32
CA ALA A 318 -14.13 19.54 4.40
C ALA A 318 -14.07 20.58 5.54
N PRO A 319 -14.69 21.78 5.42
CA PRO A 319 -14.69 22.77 6.49
C PRO A 319 -15.30 22.25 7.80
N SER A 320 -16.27 21.33 7.70
CA SER A 320 -16.88 20.65 8.85
C SER A 320 -16.00 19.57 9.49
N GLY A 321 -14.89 19.23 8.86
CA GLY A 321 -13.94 18.20 9.30
C GLY A 321 -12.83 18.73 10.21
N MET A 322 -12.90 19.99 10.64
CA MET A 322 -11.85 20.66 11.42
C MET A 322 -12.38 21.27 12.72
N ILE A 323 -11.55 21.28 13.76
CA ILE A 323 -11.73 22.07 14.99
C ILE A 323 -10.47 22.89 15.21
N GLY A 324 -10.56 24.22 15.02
CA GLY A 324 -9.38 25.06 14.92
C GLY A 324 -8.51 24.60 13.74
N ASP A 325 -7.22 24.41 13.99
CA ASP A 325 -6.26 23.97 12.96
C ASP A 325 -6.07 22.43 12.92
N ARG A 326 -6.92 21.67 13.63
CA ARG A 326 -6.80 20.22 13.72
C ARG A 326 -7.92 19.51 12.97
N LEU A 327 -7.53 18.47 12.24
CA LEU A 327 -8.45 17.59 11.55
C LEU A 327 -9.11 16.61 12.52
N LEU A 328 -10.41 16.39 12.31
CA LEU A 328 -11.14 15.34 12.97
C LEU A 328 -10.73 13.96 12.40
N PRO A 329 -10.80 12.88 13.20
CA PRO A 329 -10.34 11.56 12.76
C PRO A 329 -10.98 11.10 11.44
N HIS A 330 -12.28 11.35 11.26
CA HIS A 330 -12.97 11.01 10.01
C HIS A 330 -12.45 11.81 8.81
N ALA A 331 -12.11 13.08 9.00
CA ALA A 331 -11.63 13.95 7.94
C ALA A 331 -10.25 13.50 7.44
N VAL A 332 -9.36 13.08 8.35
CA VAL A 332 -8.06 12.48 8.00
C VAL A 332 -8.25 11.26 7.08
N LEU A 333 -9.19 10.38 7.44
CA LEU A 333 -9.48 9.18 6.64
C LEU A 333 -10.11 9.53 5.29
N GLU A 334 -11.00 10.52 5.23
CA GLU A 334 -11.67 10.92 3.99
C GLU A 334 -10.72 11.55 2.98
N ILE A 335 -9.79 12.40 3.41
CA ILE A 335 -8.85 13.09 2.50
C ILE A 335 -7.70 12.21 2.03
N THR A 336 -7.47 11.08 2.72
CA THR A 336 -6.46 10.11 2.32
C THR A 336 -6.82 9.55 0.94
N PRO A 337 -5.99 9.67 -0.11
CA PRO A 337 -6.35 9.25 -1.47
C PRO A 337 -6.87 7.81 -1.60
N ALA A 338 -6.34 6.90 -0.79
CA ALA A 338 -6.74 5.50 -0.74
C ALA A 338 -8.17 5.28 -0.18
N SER A 339 -8.83 6.30 0.35
CA SER A 339 -10.20 6.23 0.87
C SER A 339 -11.23 5.96 -0.23
N ILE A 340 -11.00 6.51 -1.43
CA ILE A 340 -11.89 6.37 -2.58
C ILE A 340 -11.92 4.93 -3.12
N PRO A 341 -10.77 4.31 -3.51
CA PRO A 341 -10.80 2.93 -3.96
C PRO A 341 -11.32 1.97 -2.89
N ARG A 342 -11.03 2.22 -1.61
CA ARG A 342 -11.60 1.47 -0.48
C ARG A 342 -13.14 1.57 -0.45
N LEU A 343 -13.68 2.78 -0.54
CA LEU A 343 -15.12 3.02 -0.53
C LEU A 343 -15.81 2.27 -1.67
N ILE A 344 -15.30 2.42 -2.90
CA ILE A 344 -15.83 1.74 -4.08
C ILE A 344 -15.73 0.22 -3.91
N ALA A 345 -14.59 -0.28 -3.44
CA ALA A 345 -14.38 -1.71 -3.20
C ALA A 345 -15.42 -2.29 -2.22
N ARG A 346 -15.70 -1.58 -1.12
CA ARG A 346 -16.72 -1.97 -0.14
C ARG A 346 -18.14 -1.95 -0.71
N LEU A 347 -18.50 -0.88 -1.42
CA LEU A 347 -19.82 -0.76 -2.05
C LEU A 347 -20.04 -1.76 -3.18
N TRP A 348 -18.96 -2.27 -3.78
CA TRP A 348 -19.05 -3.30 -4.81
C TRP A 348 -19.00 -4.73 -4.25
N GLY A 349 -18.46 -4.92 -3.05
CA GLY A 349 -18.03 -6.24 -2.58
C GLY A 349 -16.80 -6.74 -3.35
N TYR A 350 -15.94 -5.82 -3.79
CA TYR A 350 -14.72 -6.08 -4.55
C TYR A 350 -13.53 -6.22 -3.60
N ARG A 351 -12.77 -7.29 -3.75
CA ARG A 351 -11.62 -7.67 -2.92
C ARG A 351 -10.29 -7.58 -3.65
N GLY A 352 -10.30 -7.34 -4.95
CA GLY A 352 -9.08 -7.32 -5.76
C GLY A 352 -8.22 -6.07 -5.57
N PRO A 353 -7.21 -5.90 -6.43
CA PRO A 353 -6.37 -4.71 -6.49
C PRO A 353 -7.21 -3.43 -6.68
N ALA A 354 -7.30 -2.60 -5.64
CA ALA A 354 -7.94 -1.29 -5.68
C ALA A 354 -6.89 -0.21 -5.41
N LEU A 355 -6.59 0.58 -6.44
CA LEU A 355 -5.41 1.45 -6.51
C LEU A 355 -5.83 2.90 -6.71
N CYS A 356 -5.02 3.85 -6.21
CA CYS A 356 -5.21 5.27 -6.44
C CYS A 356 -3.94 5.92 -6.99
N LEU A 357 -4.12 6.74 -8.02
CA LEU A 357 -3.11 7.61 -8.62
C LEU A 357 -3.48 9.07 -8.37
N VAL A 358 -2.53 9.91 -7.95
CA VAL A 358 -2.72 11.33 -7.67
C VAL A 358 -1.77 12.18 -8.53
N GLY A 359 -2.26 13.25 -9.16
CA GLY A 359 -1.42 14.23 -9.88
C GLY A 359 -2.08 14.86 -11.12
N ASP A 360 -1.58 16.03 -11.54
CA ASP A 360 -2.25 16.97 -12.47
C ASP A 360 -2.65 16.37 -13.83
N GLY A 361 -3.64 16.99 -14.47
CA GLY A 361 -4.29 16.53 -15.70
C GLY A 361 -3.42 16.40 -16.95
N GLY A 362 -2.09 16.60 -16.89
CA GLY A 362 -1.16 16.15 -17.93
C GLY A 362 -1.00 14.62 -17.97
N THR A 363 -1.59 13.93 -16.99
CA THR A 363 -1.53 12.50 -16.72
C THR A 363 -2.28 11.59 -17.68
N GLU A 364 -2.84 12.07 -18.80
CA GLU A 364 -3.41 11.15 -19.81
C GLU A 364 -2.32 10.16 -20.28
N SER A 365 -1.10 10.57 -20.62
CA SER A 365 -0.10 9.62 -21.14
C SER A 365 0.39 8.54 -20.15
N SER A 366 0.83 8.92 -18.93
CA SER A 366 1.43 7.95 -17.98
C SER A 366 0.42 7.03 -17.29
N ALA A 367 -0.73 7.56 -16.89
CA ALA A 367 -1.77 6.74 -16.28
C ALA A 367 -2.52 5.91 -17.35
N ASP A 368 -2.71 6.42 -18.57
CA ASP A 368 -3.24 5.59 -19.66
C ASP A 368 -2.22 4.51 -20.05
N ALA A 369 -0.90 4.78 -19.97
CA ALA A 369 0.13 3.75 -20.14
C ALA A 369 0.03 2.64 -19.08
N ILE A 370 -0.30 2.98 -17.83
CA ILE A 370 -0.57 1.98 -16.78
C ILE A 370 -1.81 1.14 -17.14
N VAL A 371 -2.91 1.79 -17.54
CA VAL A 371 -4.14 1.08 -17.95
C VAL A 371 -3.88 0.19 -19.16
N ALA A 372 -3.15 0.70 -20.17
CA ALA A 372 -2.75 -0.04 -21.35
C ALA A 372 -1.86 -1.25 -20.98
N ALA A 373 -0.94 -1.07 -20.05
CA ALA A 373 -0.07 -2.15 -19.57
C ALA A 373 -0.86 -3.27 -18.86
N CYS A 374 -1.84 -2.92 -18.02
CA CYS A 374 -2.75 -3.92 -17.45
C CYS A 374 -3.51 -4.68 -18.56
N ARG A 375 -4.02 -3.98 -19.57
CA ARG A 375 -4.70 -4.61 -20.71
C ARG A 375 -3.77 -5.52 -21.52
N THR A 376 -2.52 -5.12 -21.74
CA THR A 376 -1.48 -5.96 -22.36
C THR A 376 -1.19 -7.22 -21.54
N ALA A 377 -1.28 -7.13 -20.21
CA ALA A 377 -1.23 -8.29 -19.31
C ALA A 377 -2.51 -9.15 -19.31
N GLY A 378 -3.50 -8.83 -20.15
CA GLY A 378 -4.78 -9.54 -20.22
C GLY A 378 -5.70 -9.24 -19.04
N GLU A 379 -5.57 -8.07 -18.41
CA GLU A 379 -6.41 -7.64 -17.28
C GLU A 379 -7.49 -6.66 -17.72
N THR A 380 -8.67 -6.83 -17.14
CA THR A 380 -9.78 -5.89 -17.20
C THR A 380 -9.59 -4.80 -16.14
N VAL A 381 -9.82 -3.54 -16.52
CA VAL A 381 -9.63 -2.40 -15.63
C VAL A 381 -10.93 -1.62 -15.52
N ALA A 382 -11.42 -1.44 -14.29
CA ALA A 382 -12.47 -0.47 -13.97
C ALA A 382 -11.79 0.83 -13.52
N GLU A 383 -12.04 1.93 -14.22
CA GLU A 383 -11.39 3.21 -13.96
C GLU A 383 -12.41 4.26 -13.50
N ILE A 384 -12.04 5.05 -12.49
CA ILE A 384 -12.81 6.21 -12.03
C ILE A 384 -11.89 7.42 -12.04
N ARG A 385 -12.25 8.45 -12.80
CA ARG A 385 -11.51 9.71 -12.88
C ARG A 385 -12.23 10.77 -12.04
N VAL A 386 -11.50 11.38 -11.12
CA VAL A 386 -11.97 12.46 -10.25
C VAL A 386 -11.20 13.73 -10.65
N ARG A 387 -11.85 14.60 -11.41
CA ARG A 387 -11.23 15.78 -12.02
C ARG A 387 -11.53 17.06 -11.26
N GLY A 388 -10.59 17.99 -11.29
CA GLY A 388 -10.61 19.25 -10.58
C GLY A 388 -10.00 19.20 -9.18
N THR A 389 -9.92 20.38 -8.56
CA THR A 389 -9.37 20.62 -7.23
C THR A 389 -10.46 21.07 -6.24
N GLY A 390 -10.18 21.05 -4.94
CA GLY A 390 -11.15 21.48 -3.92
C GLY A 390 -12.28 20.47 -3.70
N TYR A 391 -13.49 20.96 -3.37
CA TYR A 391 -14.63 20.13 -2.96
C TYR A 391 -15.56 19.71 -4.10
N GLU A 392 -15.75 20.57 -5.10
CA GLU A 392 -16.64 20.29 -6.24
C GLU A 392 -15.82 19.71 -7.39
N ARG A 393 -16.05 18.44 -7.70
CA ARG A 393 -15.27 17.68 -8.69
C ARG A 393 -16.19 16.90 -9.61
N SER A 394 -15.75 16.70 -10.85
CA SER A 394 -16.44 15.78 -11.77
C SER A 394 -15.96 14.35 -11.54
N LEU A 395 -16.88 13.41 -11.73
CA LEU A 395 -16.65 11.97 -11.62
C LEU A 395 -16.95 11.35 -12.98
N ASP A 396 -15.95 10.74 -13.60
CA ASP A 396 -16.10 10.01 -14.85
C ASP A 396 -15.82 8.52 -14.59
N TRP A 397 -16.85 7.69 -14.78
CA TRP A 397 -16.78 6.24 -14.56
C TRP A 397 -16.53 5.53 -15.89
N HIS A 398 -15.38 4.89 -16.01
CA HIS A 398 -14.99 4.05 -17.13
C HIS A 398 -15.01 2.59 -16.68
N VAL A 399 -16.23 2.10 -16.48
CA VAL A 399 -16.53 0.70 -16.18
C VAL A 399 -17.06 0.05 -17.45
N SER A 400 -16.60 -1.16 -17.80
CA SER A 400 -17.19 -1.89 -18.92
C SER A 400 -18.68 -2.09 -18.64
N PRO A 401 -19.58 -1.63 -19.52
CA PRO A 401 -21.01 -1.70 -19.27
C PRO A 401 -21.48 -3.16 -19.22
N SER A 402 -22.48 -3.36 -18.35
CA SER A 402 -23.26 -4.58 -18.12
C SER A 402 -23.81 -5.22 -19.39
#